data_AF-A0A0Q5TB08-F1
#
_entry.id   AF-A0A0Q5TB08-F1
#
_cell.length_a   1.000
_cell.length_b   1.000
_cell.length_c   1.000
_cell.angle_alpha   90.00
_cell.angle_beta   90.00
_cell.angle_gamma   90.00
#
_symmetry.space_group_name_H-M   'P 1'
#
loop_
_entity.id
_entity.type
_entity.pdbx_description
1 polymer ?
#
loop_
_entity_poly.entity_id
_entity_poly.type
_entity_poly.pdbx_seq_one_letter_code
_entity_poly.pdbx_strand_id
1 'polypeptide(L)'
;MHTLTIEIPDQFEKKEVLLSIAVQLFKKGALDAKQAADLADVSLNDLSYYSLPEGDPAKELLEPTTEYASTVEWIESIKQEQSYKGFDEERMKKLADKMDIQEPFELLLSQLNK
;
A
#
# COMPACT_ATOMS: atom_id res chain seq x y z
N MET A 1 -10.02 -33.26 0.77
CA MET A 1 -9.48 -32.12 0.00
C MET A 1 -10.07 -32.19 -1.39
N HIS A 2 -10.61 -31.09 -1.90
CA HIS A 2 -11.15 -31.02 -3.27
C HIS A 2 -10.17 -30.21 -4.11
N THR A 3 -9.65 -30.81 -5.18
CA THR A 3 -8.75 -30.15 -6.11
C THR A 3 -9.57 -29.63 -7.29
N LEU A 4 -9.45 -28.33 -7.58
CA LEU A 4 -10.10 -27.70 -8.72
C LEU A 4 -9.05 -27.49 -9.82
N THR A 5 -9.29 -28.03 -11.01
CA THR A 5 -8.44 -27.81 -12.19
C THR A 5 -9.12 -26.80 -13.10
N ILE A 6 -8.42 -25.71 -13.42
CA ILE A 6 -8.90 -24.68 -14.35
C ILE A 6 -8.01 -24.74 -15.60
N GLU A 7 -8.61 -25.01 -16.75
CA GLU A 7 -7.92 -24.90 -18.04
C GLU A 7 -7.98 -23.44 -18.49
N ILE A 8 -6.80 -22.84 -18.67
CA ILE A 8 -6.67 -21.47 -19.16
C ILE A 8 -6.46 -21.56 -20.68
N PRO A 9 -7.35 -20.98 -21.50
CA PRO A 9 -7.16 -20.95 -22.95
C PRO A 9 -5.87 -20.20 -23.31
N ASP A 10 -5.15 -20.68 -24.32
CA ASP A 10 -3.83 -20.14 -24.74
C ASP A 10 -3.83 -18.65 -25.10
N GLN A 11 -5.00 -18.10 -25.44
CA GLN A 11 -5.19 -16.68 -25.77
C GLN A 11 -5.09 -15.75 -24.55
N PHE A 12 -5.09 -16.28 -23.33
CA PHE A 12 -4.99 -15.49 -22.11
C PHE A 12 -3.66 -15.72 -21.40
N GLU A 13 -3.07 -14.63 -20.90
CA GLU A 13 -1.89 -14.75 -20.06
C GLU A 13 -2.27 -15.35 -18.70
N LYS A 14 -1.61 -16.45 -18.34
CA LYS A 14 -1.83 -17.15 -17.07
C LYS A 14 -1.79 -16.20 -15.87
N LYS A 15 -0.87 -15.25 -15.86
CA LYS A 15 -0.68 -14.30 -14.75
C LYS A 15 -1.89 -13.38 -14.58
N GLU A 16 -2.42 -12.82 -15.66
CA GLU A 16 -3.61 -11.95 -15.62
C GLU A 16 -4.86 -12.71 -15.16
N VAL A 17 -5.03 -13.95 -15.64
CA VAL A 17 -6.17 -14.80 -15.25
C VAL A 17 -6.10 -15.13 -13.76
N LEU A 18 -4.93 -15.54 -13.26
CA LEU A 18 -4.73 -15.84 -11.84
C LEU A 18 -4.96 -14.61 -10.96
N LEU A 19 -4.47 -13.43 -11.38
CA LEU A 19 -4.70 -12.18 -10.68
C LEU A 19 -6.19 -11.83 -10.59
N SER A 20 -6.93 -11.96 -11.68
CA SER A 20 -8.38 -11.72 -11.69
C SER A 20 -9.13 -12.67 -10.75
N ILE A 21 -8.77 -13.96 -10.76
CA ILE A 21 -9.34 -14.97 -9.86
C ILE A 21 -9.01 -14.64 -8.40
N ALA A 22 -7.73 -14.34 -8.10
CA ALA A 22 -7.27 -14.01 -6.77
C ALA A 22 -7.99 -12.79 -6.18
N VAL A 23 -8.11 -11.71 -6.97
CA VAL A 23 -8.84 -10.50 -6.58
C VAL A 23 -10.30 -10.80 -6.27
N GLN A 24 -10.96 -11.63 -7.09
CA GLN A 24 -12.36 -11.99 -6.83
C GLN A 24 -12.52 -12.85 -5.57
N LEU A 25 -11.62 -13.79 -5.33
CA LEU A 25 -11.65 -14.61 -4.12
C LEU A 25 -11.39 -13.79 -2.86
N PHE A 26 -10.45 -12.84 -2.93
CA PHE A 26 -10.20 -11.87 -1.86
C PHE A 26 -11.43 -11.00 -1.58
N LYS A 27 -12.04 -10.40 -2.62
CA LYS A 27 -13.26 -9.58 -2.48
C LYS A 27 -14.44 -10.34 -1.88
N LYS A 28 -14.53 -11.65 -2.12
CA LYS A 28 -15.55 -12.54 -1.55
C LYS A 28 -15.21 -13.03 -0.14
N GLY A 29 -14.04 -12.67 0.40
CA GLY A 29 -13.55 -13.13 1.70
C GLY A 29 -13.17 -14.61 1.73
N ALA A 30 -13.00 -15.25 0.57
CA ALA A 30 -12.61 -16.66 0.48
C ALA A 30 -11.10 -16.87 0.70
N LEU A 31 -10.31 -15.85 0.39
CA LEU A 31 -8.87 -15.78 0.67
C LEU A 31 -8.56 -14.50 1.43
N ASP A 32 -7.56 -14.56 2.32
CA ASP A 32 -6.94 -13.35 2.85
C ASP A 32 -6.03 -12.69 1.79
N ALA A 33 -5.59 -11.45 2.05
CA ALA A 33 -4.79 -10.69 1.10
C ALA A 33 -3.47 -11.39 0.74
N LYS A 34 -2.84 -12.09 1.69
CA LYS A 34 -1.57 -12.79 1.45
C LYS A 34 -1.78 -14.00 0.55
N GLN A 35 -2.79 -14.80 0.86
CA GLN A 35 -3.16 -15.98 0.07
C GLN A 35 -3.54 -15.62 -1.37
N ALA A 36 -4.24 -14.51 -1.56
CA ALA A 36 -4.59 -14.02 -2.89
C ALA A 36 -3.36 -13.50 -3.67
N ALA A 37 -2.46 -12.77 -3.01
CA ALA A 37 -1.21 -12.32 -3.63
C ALA A 37 -0.34 -13.51 -4.05
N ASP A 38 -0.20 -14.51 -3.17
CA ASP A 38 0.55 -15.75 -3.44
C ASP A 38 -0.07 -16.55 -4.60
N LEU A 39 -1.39 -16.58 -4.73
CA LEU A 39 -2.09 -17.27 -5.83
C LEU A 39 -1.78 -16.64 -7.20
N ALA A 40 -1.65 -15.32 -7.24
CA ALA A 40 -1.42 -14.57 -8.46
C ALA A 40 0.07 -14.31 -8.76
N ASP A 41 0.97 -14.69 -7.84
CA ASP A 41 2.41 -14.41 -7.90
C ASP A 41 2.69 -12.91 -8.10
N VAL A 42 2.06 -12.08 -7.24
CA VAL A 42 2.19 -10.62 -7.22
C VAL A 42 2.47 -10.11 -5.81
N SER A 43 2.90 -8.85 -5.69
CA SER A 43 3.04 -8.23 -4.38
C SER A 43 1.67 -7.90 -3.76
N LEU A 44 1.64 -7.72 -2.43
CA LEU A 44 0.44 -7.26 -1.73
C LEU A 44 -0.02 -5.88 -2.21
N ASN A 45 0.91 -5.01 -2.60
CA ASN A 45 0.58 -3.70 -3.17
C ASN A 45 -0.12 -3.84 -4.51
N ASP A 46 0.41 -4.69 -5.40
CA ASP A 46 -0.21 -4.98 -6.69
C ASP A 46 -1.61 -5.55 -6.48
N LEU A 47 -1.77 -6.54 -5.60
CA LEU A 47 -3.09 -7.11 -5.29
C LEU A 47 -4.05 -6.02 -4.78
N SER A 48 -3.58 -5.15 -3.89
CA SER A 48 -4.38 -4.06 -3.34
C SER A 48 -4.82 -3.11 -4.44
N TYR A 49 -3.91 -2.70 -5.33
CA TYR A 49 -4.19 -1.87 -6.49
C TYR A 49 -5.26 -2.48 -7.41
N TYR A 50 -5.12 -3.76 -7.79
CA TYR A 50 -6.08 -4.44 -8.65
C TYR A 50 -7.40 -4.77 -7.96
N SER A 51 -7.43 -4.79 -6.62
CA SER A 51 -8.66 -4.99 -5.86
C SER A 51 -9.52 -3.72 -5.79
N LEU A 52 -8.94 -2.53 -5.93
CA LEU A 52 -9.69 -1.28 -5.85
C LEU A 52 -10.57 -1.05 -7.10
N PRO A 53 -11.74 -0.39 -6.94
CA PRO A 53 -12.56 0.04 -8.08
C PRO A 53 -11.79 0.96 -9.04
N GLU A 54 -12.22 1.01 -10.30
CA GLU A 54 -11.76 2.08 -11.20
C GLU A 54 -12.28 3.44 -10.70
N GLY A 55 -11.39 4.42 -10.60
CA GLY A 55 -11.70 5.76 -10.09
C GLY A 55 -11.58 5.92 -8.57
N ASP A 56 -11.12 4.90 -7.84
CA ASP A 56 -10.79 5.06 -6.42
C ASP A 56 -9.57 6.00 -6.27
N PRO A 57 -9.63 7.08 -5.49
CA PRO A 57 -8.50 7.99 -5.32
C PRO A 57 -7.27 7.31 -4.69
N ALA A 58 -7.45 6.21 -3.95
CA ALA A 58 -6.33 5.44 -3.40
C ALA A 58 -5.55 4.66 -4.48
N LYS A 59 -6.12 4.47 -5.68
CA LYS A 59 -5.44 3.78 -6.78
C LYS A 59 -4.22 4.54 -7.28
N GLU A 60 -4.28 5.88 -7.36
CA GLU A 60 -3.14 6.72 -7.76
C GLU A 60 -1.96 6.58 -6.80
N LEU A 61 -2.24 6.35 -5.51
CA LEU A 61 -1.21 6.18 -4.48
C LEU A 61 -0.59 4.78 -4.47
N LEU A 62 -1.29 3.80 -5.04
CA LEU A 62 -0.90 2.39 -5.08
C LEU A 62 -0.52 1.93 -6.48
N GLU A 63 -0.48 2.85 -7.44
CA GLU A 63 -0.13 2.53 -8.82
C GLU A 63 1.25 1.85 -8.82
N PRO A 64 1.38 0.64 -9.42
CA PRO A 64 2.66 -0.04 -9.50
C PRO A 64 3.63 0.77 -10.35
N THR A 65 4.41 1.64 -9.71
CA THR A 65 5.45 2.41 -10.39
C THR A 65 6.62 1.48 -10.69
N THR A 66 6.96 1.31 -11.97
CA THR A 66 8.14 0.55 -12.42
C THR A 66 9.47 1.17 -12.00
N GLU A 67 9.46 2.39 -11.46
CA GLU A 67 10.67 3.14 -11.11
C GLU A 67 11.39 2.65 -9.85
N TYR A 68 10.69 1.98 -8.94
CA TYR A 68 11.26 1.64 -7.63
C TYR A 68 11.11 0.14 -7.36
N ALA A 69 12.23 -0.52 -7.10
CA ALA A 69 12.28 -1.96 -6.84
C ALA A 69 11.71 -2.32 -5.46
N SER A 70 11.47 -1.33 -4.58
CA SER A 70 10.83 -1.54 -3.28
C SER A 70 10.19 -0.26 -2.72
N THR A 71 9.26 -0.44 -1.77
CA THR A 71 8.66 0.65 -0.99
C THR A 71 9.71 1.47 -0.21
N VAL A 72 10.83 0.86 0.19
CA VAL A 72 11.93 1.55 0.88
C VAL A 72 12.60 2.55 -0.07
N GLU A 73 12.86 2.12 -1.30
CA GLU A 73 13.50 2.95 -2.34
C GLU A 73 12.61 4.12 -2.74
N TRP A 74 11.29 3.90 -2.83
CA TRP A 74 10.30 4.96 -3.03
C TRP A 74 10.27 5.97 -1.87
N ILE A 75 10.32 5.51 -0.62
CA ILE A 75 10.37 6.41 0.55
C ILE A 75 11.68 7.22 0.56
N GLU A 76 12.79 6.62 0.14
CA GLU A 76 14.09 7.29 0.06
C GLU A 76 14.12 8.36 -1.04
N SER A 77 13.51 8.11 -2.21
CA SER A 77 13.43 9.11 -3.28
C SER A 77 12.58 10.32 -2.86
N ILE A 78 11.43 10.10 -2.21
CA ILE A 78 10.60 11.18 -1.64
C ILE A 78 11.40 12.02 -0.63
N LYS A 79 12.16 11.35 0.25
CA LYS A 79 13.02 12.06 1.23
C LYS A 79 14.07 12.93 0.52
N GLN A 80 14.65 12.46 -0.58
CA GLN A 80 15.64 13.22 -1.34
C GLN A 80 15.00 14.42 -2.06
N GLU A 81 13.88 14.24 -2.74
CA GLU A 81 13.17 15.31 -3.46
C GLU A 81 12.71 16.43 -2.51
N GLN A 82 12.20 16.06 -1.34
CA GLN A 82 11.74 17.02 -0.33
C GLN A 82 12.87 17.61 0.52
N SER A 83 14.13 17.27 0.23
CA SER A 83 15.29 17.64 1.06
C SER A 83 15.04 17.34 2.54
N TYR A 84 14.42 16.21 2.83
CA TYR A 84 13.98 15.83 4.17
C TYR A 84 15.20 15.71 5.10
N LYS A 85 15.30 16.61 6.08
CA LYS A 85 16.41 16.64 7.06
C LYS A 85 16.11 15.86 8.35
N GLY A 86 15.03 15.10 8.39
CA GLY A 86 14.52 14.50 9.62
C GLY A 86 13.52 15.41 10.35
N PHE A 87 13.16 14.99 11.56
CA PHE A 87 12.27 15.73 12.43
C PHE A 87 13.01 16.93 13.05
N ASP A 88 12.53 18.15 12.78
CA ASP A 88 13.07 19.39 13.32
C ASP A 88 12.27 19.81 14.56
N GLU A 89 12.78 19.39 15.72
CA GLU A 89 12.13 19.59 17.02
C GLU A 89 11.98 21.07 17.39
N GLU A 90 12.96 21.91 17.06
CA GLU A 90 12.87 23.35 17.32
C GLU A 90 11.77 24.01 16.49
N ARG A 91 11.64 23.62 15.22
CA ARG A 91 10.59 24.15 14.34
C ARG A 91 9.20 23.72 14.79
N MET A 92 9.06 22.48 15.26
CA MET A 92 7.81 21.97 15.80
C MET A 92 7.44 22.63 17.13
N LYS A 93 8.41 22.88 18.01
CA LYS A 93 8.19 23.63 19.25
C LYS A 93 7.71 25.05 18.98
N LYS A 94 8.36 25.75 18.03
CA LYS A 94 7.91 27.08 17.58
C LYS A 94 6.51 27.08 16.97
N LEU A 95 6.10 25.98 16.32
CA LEU A 95 4.75 25.84 15.77
C LEU A 95 3.73 25.61 16.89
N ALA A 96 4.04 24.74 17.86
CA ALA A 96 3.20 24.50 19.03
C ALA A 96 2.96 25.78 19.83
N ASP A 97 4.02 26.56 20.08
CA ASP A 97 3.94 27.86 20.75
C ASP A 97 3.05 28.86 19.98
N LYS A 98 3.13 28.85 18.65
CA LYS A 98 2.30 29.73 17.78
C LYS A 98 0.83 29.33 17.76
N MET A 99 0.53 28.04 17.91
CA MET A 99 -0.83 27.52 17.90
C MET A 99 -1.43 27.43 19.31
N ASP A 100 -0.75 27.99 20.33
CA ASP A 100 -1.14 27.97 21.74
C ASP A 100 -1.43 26.55 22.26
N ILE A 101 -0.67 25.58 21.76
CA ILE A 101 -0.77 24.20 22.21
C ILE A 101 -0.10 24.10 23.58
N GLN A 102 -0.90 23.84 24.61
CA GLN A 102 -0.43 23.70 25.99
C GLN A 102 0.02 22.28 26.35
N GLU A 103 -0.36 21.29 25.53
CA GLU A 103 -0.04 19.89 25.78
C GLU A 103 1.40 19.57 25.33
N PRO A 104 2.16 18.80 26.12
CA PRO A 104 3.49 18.41 25.72
C PRO A 104 3.43 17.52 24.46
N PHE A 105 4.36 17.78 23.55
CA PHE A 105 4.33 17.21 22.20
C PHE A 105 4.35 15.68 22.20
N GLU A 106 5.01 15.05 23.18
CA GLU A 106 5.05 13.61 23.37
C GLU A 106 3.66 13.01 23.65
N LEU A 107 2.81 13.76 24.36
CA LEU A 107 1.44 13.36 24.67
C LEU A 107 0.58 13.36 23.40
N LEU A 108 0.73 14.36 22.53
CA LEU A 108 0.04 14.40 21.23
C LEU A 108 0.46 13.24 20.32
N LEU A 109 1.76 12.94 20.25
CA LEU A 109 2.27 11.80 19.47
C LEU A 109 1.74 10.46 19.99
N SER A 110 1.62 10.30 21.31
CA SER A 110 1.10 9.08 21.92
C SER A 110 -0.38 8.80 21.57
N GLN A 111 -1.15 9.83 21.20
CA GLN A 111 -2.54 9.69 20.79
C GLN A 111 -2.70 9.24 19.33
N LEU A 112 -1.71 9.51 18.47
CA LEU A 112 -1.73 9.13 17.05
C LEU A 112 -1.38 7.65 16.82
N ASN A 113 -0.66 7.03 17.75
CA ASN A 113 -0.27 5.61 17.70
C ASN A 113 -1.26 4.68 18.42
N LYS A 114 -2.53 5.08 18.58
CA LYS A 114 -3.60 4.25 19.15
C LYS A 114 -4.31 3.43 18.09
#